data_AF-A0A0F6A2P4-F1
#
_entry.id   AF-A0A0F6A2P4-F1
#
_cell.length_a   1.000
_cell.length_b   1.000
_cell.length_c   1.000
_cell.angle_alpha   90.00
_cell.angle_beta   90.00
_cell.angle_gamma   90.00
#
_symmetry.space_group_name_H-M   'P 1'
#
loop_
_entity.id
_entity.type
_entity.pdbx_description
1 polymer ?
#
loop_
_entity_poly.entity_id
_entity_poly.type
_entity_poly.pdbx_seq_one_letter_code
_entity_poly.pdbx_strand_id
1 'polypeptide(L)'
;MSELLNEAGKLISEKAILPLLEELEKEASECLGVEVFVLDSGQKFGVFIRETEQGSSAKAEVRLLLKEGLSPNEFRFNGECITSEFSKETGFSGFSIKGKAFIENSTVEISGRTNRYNVWSWGSKFKD
;
A
#
# COMPACT_ATOMS: atom_id res chain seq x y z
N MET A 1 -10.01 -21.35 0.87
CA MET A 1 -8.92 -20.56 1.47
C MET A 1 -8.49 -19.41 0.57
N SER A 2 -8.25 -19.62 -0.74
CA SER A 2 -7.89 -18.54 -1.67
C SER A 2 -8.98 -17.46 -1.86
N GLU A 3 -10.27 -17.82 -1.79
CA GLU A 3 -11.37 -16.89 -2.05
C GLU A 3 -11.52 -15.83 -0.95
N LEU A 4 -11.54 -16.23 0.33
CA LEU A 4 -11.57 -15.30 1.46
C LEU A 4 -10.31 -14.42 1.53
N LEU A 5 -9.14 -14.97 1.16
CA LEU A 5 -7.91 -14.19 1.08
C LEU A 5 -7.98 -13.13 -0.03
N ASN A 6 -8.56 -13.46 -1.18
CA ASN A 6 -8.79 -12.49 -2.26
C ASN A 6 -9.80 -11.41 -1.83
N GLU A 7 -10.88 -11.81 -1.15
CA GLU A 7 -11.89 -10.89 -0.65
C GLU A 7 -11.30 -9.93 0.40
N ALA A 8 -10.53 -10.44 1.36
CA ALA A 8 -9.79 -9.63 2.33
C ALA A 8 -8.80 -8.69 1.63
N GLY A 9 -8.05 -9.17 0.65
CA GLY A 9 -7.11 -8.36 -0.13
C GLY A 9 -7.79 -7.21 -0.87
N LYS A 10 -8.94 -7.47 -1.49
CA LYS A 10 -9.76 -6.45 -2.16
C LYS A 10 -10.29 -5.43 -1.15
N LEU A 11 -10.86 -5.90 -0.04
CA LEU A 11 -11.37 -5.04 1.02
C LEU A 11 -10.29 -4.11 1.60
N ILE A 12 -9.10 -4.65 1.88
CA ILE A 12 -7.95 -3.87 2.37
C ILE A 12 -7.50 -2.85 1.32
N SER A 13 -7.45 -3.25 0.05
CA SER A 13 -7.07 -2.36 -1.05
C SER A 13 -8.02 -1.16 -1.13
N GLU A 14 -9.32 -1.41 -1.15
CA GLU A 14 -10.37 -0.39 -1.29
C GLU A 14 -10.51 0.51 -0.05
N LYS A 15 -10.40 -0.06 1.15
CA LYS A 15 -10.71 0.66 2.40
C LYS A 15 -9.49 1.28 3.08
N ALA A 16 -8.29 0.78 2.82
CA ALA A 16 -7.08 1.27 3.48
C ALA A 16 -5.99 1.73 2.50
N ILE A 17 -5.71 1.00 1.43
CA ILE A 17 -4.57 1.33 0.56
C ILE A 17 -4.89 2.48 -0.39
N LEU A 18 -5.99 2.39 -1.15
CA LEU A 18 -6.35 3.42 -2.14
C LEU A 18 -6.65 4.78 -1.50
N PRO A 19 -7.42 4.90 -0.40
CA PRO A 19 -7.66 6.19 0.23
C PRO A 19 -6.36 6.88 0.67
N LEU A 20 -5.41 6.11 1.22
CA LEU A 20 -4.11 6.66 1.62
C LEU A 20 -3.27 7.11 0.44
N LEU A 21 -3.33 6.40 -0.69
CA LEU A 21 -2.65 6.81 -1.91
C LEU A 21 -3.30 8.07 -2.50
N GLU A 22 -4.63 8.18 -2.48
CA GLU A 22 -5.35 9.38 -2.94
C GLU A 22 -5.03 10.62 -2.08
N GLU A 23 -4.88 10.46 -0.77
CA GLU A 23 -4.38 11.52 0.10
C GLU A 23 -2.98 11.99 -0.33
N LEU A 24 -2.06 11.04 -0.58
CA LEU A 24 -0.71 11.34 -1.02
C LEU A 24 -0.66 11.99 -2.40
N GLU A 25 -1.50 11.54 -3.34
CA GLU A 25 -1.62 12.12 -4.69
C GLU A 25 -2.05 13.59 -4.61
N LYS A 26 -3.00 13.91 -3.71
CA LYS A 26 -3.43 15.29 -3.47
C LYS A 26 -2.32 16.13 -2.85
N GLU A 27 -1.59 15.59 -1.87
CA GLU A 27 -0.46 16.28 -1.25
C GLU A 27 0.68 16.55 -2.25
N ALA A 28 0.96 15.61 -3.13
CA ALA A 28 2.02 15.71 -4.14
C ALA A 28 1.58 16.44 -5.43
N SER A 29 0.27 16.67 -5.62
CA SER A 29 -0.31 17.14 -6.89
C SER A 29 0.12 16.28 -8.11
N GLU A 30 0.22 14.97 -7.89
CA GLU A 30 0.72 14.01 -8.88
C GLU A 30 -0.11 12.70 -8.78
N CYS A 31 -0.48 12.12 -9.92
CA CYS A 31 -1.25 10.86 -9.95
C CYS A 31 -0.32 9.64 -9.94
N LEU A 32 -0.79 8.53 -9.35
CA LEU A 32 -0.11 7.26 -9.19
C LEU A 32 -0.89 6.12 -9.84
N GLY A 33 -0.23 5.41 -10.76
CA GLY A 33 -0.63 4.06 -11.11
C GLY A 33 -0.34 3.12 -9.95
N VAL A 34 -1.30 2.29 -9.57
CA VAL A 34 -1.17 1.42 -8.40
C VAL A 34 -1.37 -0.03 -8.79
N GLU A 35 -0.41 -0.87 -8.43
CA GLU A 35 -0.55 -2.33 -8.48
C GLU A 35 -0.49 -2.88 -7.06
N VAL A 36 -1.55 -3.56 -6.61
CA VAL A 36 -1.61 -4.22 -5.31
C VAL A 36 -1.53 -5.72 -5.50
N PHE A 37 -0.49 -6.32 -4.92
CA PHE A 37 -0.24 -7.75 -4.87
C PHE A 37 -0.64 -8.30 -3.51
N VAL A 38 -1.48 -9.32 -3.50
CA VAL A 38 -1.74 -10.10 -2.29
C VAL A 38 -0.81 -11.30 -2.26
N LEU A 39 -0.08 -11.45 -1.16
CA LEU A 39 0.97 -12.44 -0.95
C LEU A 39 0.54 -13.44 0.13
N ASP A 40 0.65 -14.73 -0.20
CA ASP A 40 0.53 -15.83 0.76
C ASP A 40 1.84 -16.62 0.69
N SER A 41 2.50 -16.77 1.84
CA SER A 41 3.77 -17.52 1.94
C SER A 41 4.83 -17.09 0.92
N GLY A 42 4.81 -15.81 0.52
CA GLY A 42 5.72 -15.22 -0.47
C GLY A 42 5.29 -15.38 -1.93
N GLN A 43 4.21 -16.11 -2.22
CA GLN A 43 3.67 -16.25 -3.58
C GLN A 43 2.56 -15.23 -3.84
N LYS A 44 2.56 -14.64 -5.05
CA LYS A 44 1.51 -13.74 -5.51
C LYS A 44 0.26 -14.56 -5.86
N PHE A 45 -0.88 -14.23 -5.26
CA PHE A 45 -2.14 -14.94 -5.53
C PHE A 45 -3.31 -14.04 -5.98
N GLY A 46 -3.19 -12.73 -5.81
CA GLY A 46 -4.18 -11.75 -6.25
C GLY A 46 -3.53 -10.45 -6.71
N VAL A 47 -4.11 -9.81 -7.73
CA VAL A 47 -3.64 -8.53 -8.26
C VAL A 47 -4.82 -7.58 -8.43
N PHE A 48 -4.69 -6.37 -7.90
CA PHE A 48 -5.58 -5.24 -8.17
C PHE A 48 -4.78 -4.13 -8.85
N ILE A 49 -5.30 -3.58 -9.95
CA ILE A 49 -4.61 -2.55 -10.73
C ILE A 49 -5.53 -1.32 -10.83
N ARG A 50 -5.01 -0.17 -10.39
CA ARG A 50 -5.57 1.15 -10.69
C ARG A 50 -4.63 1.83 -11.67
N GLU A 51 -5.05 1.95 -12.93
CA GLU A 51 -4.30 2.67 -13.94
C GLU A 51 -4.41 4.19 -13.72
N THR A 52 -3.36 4.91 -14.10
CA THR A 52 -3.34 6.38 -14.11
C THR A 52 -3.97 6.86 -15.41
N GLU A 53 -4.75 7.94 -15.34
CA GLU A 53 -5.11 8.68 -16.55
C GLU A 53 -3.82 9.26 -17.18
N GLN A 54 -3.73 9.16 -18.50
CA GLN A 54 -2.54 9.35 -19.34
C GLN A 54 -1.51 10.39 -18.84
N GLY A 55 -0.25 9.96 -18.68
CA GLY A 55 0.91 10.87 -18.64
C GLY A 55 1.77 10.82 -17.37
N SER A 56 1.31 10.19 -16.29
CA SER A 56 2.15 10.01 -15.09
C SER A 56 3.08 8.80 -15.24
N SER A 57 4.39 9.00 -15.02
CA SER A 57 5.34 7.90 -14.88
C SER A 57 5.40 7.33 -13.46
N ALA A 58 4.74 7.99 -12.50
CA ALA A 58 4.75 7.59 -11.11
C ALA A 58 3.91 6.32 -10.90
N LYS A 59 4.54 5.32 -10.29
CA LYS A 59 3.91 4.02 -10.00
C LYS A 59 4.10 3.66 -8.54
N ALA A 60 3.09 3.01 -7.98
CA ALA A 60 3.10 2.43 -6.65
C ALA A 60 2.90 0.91 -6.78
N GLU A 61 3.84 0.15 -6.24
CA GLU A 61 3.67 -1.27 -6.01
C GLU A 61 3.36 -1.49 -4.52
N VAL A 62 2.23 -2.14 -4.24
CA VAL A 62 1.81 -2.48 -2.88
C VAL A 62 1.81 -4.00 -2.72
N ARG A 63 2.47 -4.50 -1.67
CA ARG A 63 2.50 -5.92 -1.32
C ARG A 63 1.77 -6.11 0.01
N LEU A 64 0.70 -6.90 0.00
CA LEU A 64 -0.11 -7.24 1.17
C LEU A 64 0.18 -8.67 1.60
N LEU A 65 0.78 -8.85 2.77
CA LEU A 65 0.87 -10.13 3.44
C LEU A 65 -0.33 -10.31 4.36
N LEU A 66 -1.15 -11.32 4.07
CA LEU A 66 -2.34 -11.66 4.87
C LEU A 66 -2.07 -12.87 5.76
N LYS A 67 -2.62 -12.85 6.97
CA LYS A 67 -2.63 -13.98 7.90
C LYS A 67 -3.98 -14.07 8.57
N GLU A 68 -4.46 -15.28 8.81
CA GLU A 68 -5.68 -15.48 9.58
C GLU A 68 -5.54 -14.87 11.00
N GLY A 69 -6.64 -14.27 11.44
CA GLY A 69 -6.82 -13.67 12.75
C GLY A 69 -7.10 -14.72 13.82
N LEU A 70 -7.60 -14.24 14.97
CA LEU A 70 -8.02 -15.12 16.06
C LEU A 70 -9.51 -15.48 15.97
N SER A 71 -10.26 -14.72 15.17
CA SER A 71 -11.70 -14.90 14.95
C SER A 71 -11.98 -15.38 13.52
N PRO A 72 -13.08 -16.10 13.28
CA PRO A 72 -13.55 -16.37 11.92
C PRO A 72 -13.66 -15.06 11.12
N ASN A 73 -13.30 -15.11 9.83
CA ASN A 73 -13.40 -13.96 8.91
C ASN A 73 -12.57 -12.71 9.30
N GLU A 74 -11.69 -12.84 10.29
CA GLU A 74 -10.68 -11.85 10.64
C GLU A 74 -9.36 -12.18 9.94
N PHE A 75 -8.77 -11.18 9.28
CA PHE A 75 -7.44 -11.27 8.67
C PHE A 75 -6.55 -10.17 9.21
N ARG A 76 -5.38 -10.52 9.72
CA ARG A 76 -4.31 -9.57 10.02
C ARG A 76 -3.52 -9.32 8.74
N PHE A 77 -3.14 -8.07 8.51
CA PHE A 77 -2.35 -7.72 7.33
C PHE A 77 -1.14 -6.87 7.68
N ASN A 78 -0.09 -7.04 6.85
CA ASN A 78 1.02 -6.11 6.74
C ASN A 78 1.15 -5.73 5.27
N GLY A 79 1.14 -4.44 4.99
CA GLY A 79 1.30 -3.88 3.66
C GLY A 79 2.63 -3.14 3.54
N GLU A 80 3.28 -3.30 2.40
CA GLU A 80 4.43 -2.50 2.01
C GLU A 80 4.14 -1.85 0.66
N CYS A 81 4.18 -0.52 0.61
CA CYS A 81 4.06 0.26 -0.60
C CYS A 81 5.43 0.82 -0.97
N ILE A 82 5.84 0.67 -2.21
CA ILE A 82 7.04 1.26 -2.80
C ILE A 82 6.58 2.12 -3.97
N THR A 83 7.01 3.38 -4.00
CA THR A 83 6.72 4.27 -5.12
C THR A 83 7.97 4.50 -5.95
N SER A 84 7.83 4.48 -7.27
CA SER A 84 8.86 4.88 -8.23
C SER A 84 8.47 6.20 -8.88
N GLU A 85 9.43 7.12 -8.95
CA GLU A 85 9.31 8.43 -9.62
C GLU A 85 8.30 9.42 -9.03
N PHE A 86 7.58 9.03 -7.98
CA PHE A 86 6.61 9.88 -7.28
C PHE A 86 7.27 10.94 -6.40
N SER A 87 6.78 12.17 -6.47
CA SER A 87 7.06 13.27 -5.53
C SER A 87 8.56 13.44 -5.21
N LYS A 88 9.38 13.59 -6.26
CA LYS A 88 10.85 13.76 -6.15
C LYS A 88 11.26 14.89 -5.22
N GLU A 89 10.42 15.91 -5.07
CA GLU A 89 10.66 17.07 -4.20
C GLU A 89 10.49 16.75 -2.71
N THR A 90 9.54 15.88 -2.35
CA THR A 90 9.31 15.49 -0.95
C THR A 90 10.23 14.36 -0.51
N GLY A 91 10.82 13.64 -1.47
CA GLY A 91 11.60 12.43 -1.24
C GLY A 91 10.72 11.24 -0.83
N PHE A 92 9.40 11.31 -0.91
CA PHE A 92 8.55 10.18 -0.56
C PHE A 92 8.87 8.96 -1.43
N SER A 93 8.96 7.79 -0.80
CA SER A 93 9.38 6.55 -1.46
C SER A 93 8.45 5.36 -1.18
N GLY A 94 7.40 5.58 -0.38
CA GLY A 94 6.42 4.57 -0.04
C GLY A 94 6.04 4.58 1.45
N PHE A 95 5.41 3.52 1.90
CA PHE A 95 4.99 3.36 3.29
C PHE A 95 4.92 1.89 3.70
N SER A 96 4.90 1.64 5.00
CA SER A 96 4.42 0.40 5.58
C SER A 96 3.11 0.64 6.33
N ILE A 97 2.22 -0.34 6.30
CA ILE A 97 0.93 -0.31 6.99
C ILE A 97 0.64 -1.66 7.60
N LYS A 98 -0.06 -1.70 8.73
CA LYS A 98 -0.52 -2.94 9.33
C LYS A 98 -1.85 -2.77 10.01
N GLY A 99 -2.63 -3.84 10.08
CA GLY A 99 -3.97 -3.78 10.62
C GLY A 99 -4.71 -5.10 10.59
N LYS A 100 -6.03 -4.97 10.69
CA LYS A 100 -6.98 -6.08 10.63
C LYS A 100 -8.06 -5.77 9.60
N ALA A 101 -8.54 -6.79 8.94
CA ALA A 101 -9.71 -6.75 8.09
C ALA A 101 -10.74 -7.78 8.59
N PHE A 102 -12.00 -7.38 8.65
CA PHE A 102 -13.12 -8.21 9.05
C PHE A 102 -14.06 -8.34 7.86
N ILE A 103 -14.07 -9.51 7.21
CA ILE A 103 -14.82 -9.71 5.96
C ILE A 103 -16.32 -9.55 6.19
N GLU A 104 -16.88 -10.18 7.23
CA GLU A 104 -18.32 -10.16 7.53
C GLU A 104 -18.91 -8.75 7.62
N ASN A 105 -18.17 -7.82 8.24
CA ASN A 105 -18.61 -6.45 8.45
C ASN A 105 -18.02 -5.46 7.44
N SER A 106 -17.20 -5.95 6.49
CA SER A 106 -16.50 -5.12 5.50
C SER A 106 -15.70 -3.96 6.14
N THR A 107 -15.07 -4.23 7.28
CA THR A 107 -14.34 -3.23 8.08
C THR A 107 -12.84 -3.48 8.01
N VAL A 108 -12.06 -2.39 7.95
CA VAL A 108 -10.60 -2.42 8.06
C VAL A 108 -10.15 -1.50 9.19
N GLU A 109 -9.37 -2.05 10.12
CA GLU A 109 -8.79 -1.33 11.25
C GLU A 109 -7.28 -1.20 11.06
N ILE A 110 -6.80 0.05 10.91
CA ILE A 110 -5.37 0.33 10.79
C ILE A 110 -4.78 0.46 12.19
N SER A 111 -3.79 -0.37 12.49
CA SER A 111 -3.08 -0.37 13.79
C SER A 111 -1.73 0.35 13.74
N GLY A 112 -1.23 0.65 12.54
CA GLY A 112 -0.02 1.45 12.37
C GLY A 112 0.29 1.71 10.91
N ARG A 113 0.86 2.89 10.65
CA ARG A 113 1.39 3.33 9.36
C ARG A 113 2.71 4.03 9.58
N THR A 114 3.66 3.83 8.69
CA THR A 114 4.93 4.56 8.68
C THR A 114 5.29 4.93 7.25
N ASN A 115 5.41 6.23 6.98
CA ASN A 115 5.86 6.72 5.69
C ASN A 115 7.39 6.57 5.57
N ARG A 116 7.86 6.37 4.34
CA ARG A 116 9.28 6.25 4.02
C ARG A 116 9.68 7.36 3.07
N TYR A 117 10.81 7.99 3.35
CA TYR A 117 11.35 9.07 2.55
C TYR A 117 12.81 8.76 2.18
N ASN A 118 13.12 8.80 0.89
CA ASN A 118 14.48 8.85 0.35
C ASN A 118 14.94 10.30 0.30
N VAL A 119 15.77 10.69 1.26
CA VAL A 119 16.42 12.00 1.26
C VAL A 119 17.73 11.89 0.49
N TRP A 120 17.68 12.09 -0.83
CA TRP A 120 18.82 11.98 -1.74
C TRP A 120 20.00 12.92 -1.42
N SER A 121 19.83 13.89 -0.51
CA SER A 121 20.74 15.01 -0.27
C SER A 121 21.22 15.17 1.19
N TRP A 122 21.00 14.21 2.09
CA TRP A 122 21.51 14.34 3.46
C TRP A 122 23.02 14.07 3.57
N GLY A 123 23.55 13.09 2.85
CA GLY A 123 24.98 12.73 2.90
C GLY A 123 25.93 13.77 2.28
N SER A 124 25.42 14.69 1.45
CA SER A 124 26.21 15.76 0.85
C SER A 124 26.33 17.00 1.73
N LYS A 125 25.47 17.17 2.75
CA LYS A 125 25.50 18.34 3.66
C LYS A 125 26.34 18.15 4.92
N PHE A 126 26.86 16.95 5.17
CA PHE A 126 27.81 16.67 6.26
C PHE A 126 29.27 16.65 5.79
N LYS A 127 29.52 17.05 4.54
CA LYS A 127 30.84 17.22 3.95
C LYS A 127 31.13 18.70 3.73
N ASP A 128 31.08 19.50 4.79
CA ASP A 128 31.71 20.82 4.88
C ASP A 128 32.45 20.91 6.21
#